data_AF-A0A5J9VGX6-F1
#
_entry.id   AF-A0A5J9VGX6-F1
#
_cell.length_a   1.000
_cell.length_b   1.000
_cell.length_c   1.000
_cell.angle_alpha   90.00
_cell.angle_beta   90.00
_cell.angle_gamma   90.00
#
_symmetry.space_group_name_H-M   'P 1'
#
loop_
_entity.id
_entity.type
_entity.pdbx_description
1 polymer ?
#
loop_
_entity_poly.entity_id
_entity_poly.type
_entity_poly.pdbx_seq_one_letter_code
_entity_poly.pdbx_strand_id
1 'polypeptide(L)'
;MEYHTVPLPEPDARQAMFEGLLPSTPGMEIHYNVLVEKTEGYSGFDIRLVCKEAAMQPLRRLMAVLESRQEVPEDELPEVSPVTTEDIELALRNTRPSPHLHAHRYEKLNQDYGSHVISRAFCS
;
A
#
# COMPACT_ATOMS: atom_id res chain seq x y z
N MET A 1 -15.04 13.08 23.83
CA MET A 1 -14.17 12.75 22.69
C MET A 1 -14.13 11.25 22.60
N GLU A 2 -14.80 10.66 21.61
CA GLU A 2 -14.73 9.23 21.35
C GLU A 2 -13.41 8.91 20.65
N TYR A 3 -12.64 7.96 21.18
CA TYR A 3 -11.44 7.45 20.53
C TYR A 3 -11.82 6.19 19.76
N HIS A 4 -11.97 6.32 18.44
CA HIS A 4 -12.15 5.18 17.55
C HIS A 4 -10.78 4.71 17.06
N THR A 5 -10.36 3.51 17.48
CA THR A 5 -9.15 2.87 16.93
C THR A 5 -9.50 2.17 15.61
N VAL A 6 -8.81 2.54 14.54
CA VAL A 6 -8.94 1.85 13.25
C VAL A 6 -8.02 0.63 13.27
N PRO A 7 -8.55 -0.60 13.14
CA PRO A 7 -7.72 -1.80 13.10
C PRO A 7 -6.90 -1.88 11.79
N LEU A 8 -5.91 -2.77 11.77
CA LEU A 8 -5.20 -3.09 10.54
C LEU A 8 -6.16 -3.67 9.49
N PRO A 9 -5.89 -3.46 8.19
CA PRO A 9 -6.71 -4.02 7.13
C PRO A 9 -6.57 -5.55 7.08
N GLU A 10 -7.72 -6.23 7.09
CA GLU A 10 -7.85 -7.67 6.85
C GLU A 10 -7.37 -8.05 5.44
N PRO A 11 -7.04 -9.34 5.17
CA PRO A 11 -6.55 -9.79 3.87
C PRO A 11 -7.35 -9.29 2.66
N ASP A 12 -8.69 -9.41 2.70
CA ASP A 12 -9.58 -8.96 1.62
C ASP A 12 -9.49 -7.45 1.39
N ALA A 13 -9.37 -6.67 2.47
CA ALA A 13 -9.20 -5.23 2.38
C ALA A 13 -7.84 -4.87 1.78
N ARG A 14 -6.77 -5.60 2.13
CA ARG A 14 -5.44 -5.41 1.52
C ARG A 14 -5.47 -5.73 0.03
N GLN A 15 -6.15 -6.80 -0.37
CA GLN A 15 -6.34 -7.15 -1.78
C GLN A 15 -7.05 -6.04 -2.54
N ALA A 16 -8.20 -5.57 -2.04
CA ALA A 16 -8.97 -4.49 -2.67
C ALA A 16 -8.16 -3.20 -2.78
N MET A 17 -7.29 -2.92 -1.80
CA MET A 17 -6.37 -1.79 -1.87
C MET A 17 -5.35 -1.95 -2.99
N PHE A 18 -4.73 -3.13 -3.16
CA PHE A 18 -3.80 -3.36 -4.27
C PHE A 18 -4.48 -3.27 -5.63
N GLU A 19 -5.67 -3.87 -5.78
CA GLU A 19 -6.47 -3.81 -7.00
C GLU A 19 -6.86 -2.37 -7.38
N GLY A 20 -7.17 -1.53 -6.38
CA GLY A 20 -7.55 -0.14 -6.60
C GLY A 20 -6.38 0.83 -6.80
N LEU A 21 -5.20 0.52 -6.29
CA LEU A 21 -4.04 1.43 -6.28
C LEU A 21 -2.99 1.10 -7.35
N LEU A 22 -2.86 -0.18 -7.74
CA LEU A 22 -1.92 -0.57 -8.77
C LEU A 22 -2.55 -0.35 -10.16
N PRO A 23 -1.82 0.25 -11.11
CA PRO A 23 -2.35 0.46 -12.46
C PRO A 23 -2.49 -0.87 -13.19
N SER A 24 -3.54 -1.05 -13.97
CA SER A 24 -3.64 -2.19 -14.89
C SER A 24 -2.87 -1.86 -16.18
N THR A 25 -1.64 -2.36 -16.31
CA THR A 25 -0.81 -2.18 -17.51
C THR A 25 -0.81 -3.46 -18.36
N PRO A 26 -0.92 -3.35 -19.70
CA PRO A 26 -0.84 -4.52 -20.57
C PRO A 26 0.46 -5.29 -20.37
N GLY A 27 0.36 -6.59 -20.10
CA GLY A 27 1.52 -7.47 -19.89
C GLY A 27 2.03 -7.53 -18.45
N MET A 28 1.45 -6.78 -17.51
CA MET A 28 1.74 -6.94 -16.08
C MET A 28 0.76 -7.94 -15.45
N GLU A 29 1.28 -9.08 -15.00
CA GLU A 29 0.51 -10.08 -14.25
C GLU A 29 0.74 -9.88 -12.75
N ILE A 30 -0.27 -9.38 -12.03
CA ILE A 30 -0.18 -9.18 -10.58
C ILE A 30 -0.77 -10.38 -9.85
N HIS A 31 0.06 -11.06 -9.05
CA HIS A 31 -0.39 -12.10 -8.14
C HIS A 31 -0.81 -11.51 -6.78
N TYR A 32 -2.04 -11.00 -6.68
CA TYR A 32 -2.54 -10.33 -5.47
C TYR A 32 -2.46 -11.18 -4.20
N ASN A 33 -2.68 -12.49 -4.28
CA ASN A 33 -2.54 -13.41 -3.15
C ASN A 33 -1.15 -13.30 -2.49
N VAL A 34 -0.09 -13.22 -3.31
CA VAL A 34 1.29 -13.09 -2.82
C VAL A 34 1.52 -11.72 -2.17
N LEU A 35 0.92 -10.65 -2.71
CA LEU A 35 1.02 -9.32 -2.12
C LEU A 35 0.34 -9.27 -0.75
N VAL A 36 -0.84 -9.88 -0.62
CA VAL A 36 -1.61 -9.95 0.63
C VAL A 36 -0.86 -10.70 1.72
N GLU A 37 -0.21 -11.82 1.37
CA GLU A 37 0.65 -12.60 2.28
C GLU A 37 1.88 -11.80 2.71
N LYS A 38 2.60 -11.18 1.77
CA LYS A 38 3.82 -10.41 2.06
C LYS A 38 3.58 -9.14 2.88
N THR A 39 2.33 -8.70 2.99
CA THR A 39 1.94 -7.43 3.63
C THR A 39 1.09 -7.65 4.88
N GLU A 40 1.17 -8.84 5.47
CA GLU A 40 0.65 -9.07 6.81
C GLU A 40 1.24 -8.05 7.80
N GLY A 41 0.38 -7.43 8.62
CA GLY A 41 0.79 -6.39 9.57
C GLY A 41 0.97 -4.99 8.98
N TYR A 42 0.83 -4.81 7.66
CA TYR A 42 0.93 -3.48 7.03
C TYR A 42 -0.32 -2.66 7.34
N SER A 43 -0.13 -1.40 7.73
CA SER A 43 -1.24 -0.45 7.80
C SER A 43 -1.71 -0.08 6.39
N GLY A 44 -2.91 0.51 6.29
CA GLY A 44 -3.38 1.04 5.01
C GLY A 44 -2.46 2.13 4.44
N PHE A 45 -1.71 2.84 5.29
CA PHE A 45 -0.70 3.80 4.83
C PHE A 45 0.49 3.09 4.19
N ASP A 46 0.98 2.02 4.82
CA ASP A 46 2.14 1.27 4.33
C ASP A 46 1.83 0.65 2.95
N ILE A 47 0.63 0.10 2.75
CA ILE A 47 0.20 -0.43 1.45
C ILE A 47 0.15 0.68 0.38
N ARG A 48 -0.41 1.85 0.71
CA ARG A 48 -0.41 3.00 -0.20
C ARG A 48 1.00 3.46 -0.56
N LEU A 49 1.91 3.41 0.41
CA LEU A 49 3.31 3.75 0.20
C LEU A 49 3.98 2.76 -0.76
N VAL A 50 3.76 1.45 -0.60
CA VAL A 50 4.24 0.43 -1.55
C VAL A 50 3.75 0.73 -2.97
N CYS A 51 2.45 0.94 -3.16
CA CYS A 51 1.89 1.21 -4.49
C CYS A 51 2.46 2.49 -5.11
N LYS A 52 2.63 3.54 -4.30
CA LYS A 52 3.24 4.79 -4.75
C LYS A 52 4.71 4.59 -5.15
N GLU A 53 5.48 3.85 -4.35
CA GLU A 53 6.89 3.58 -4.64
C GLU A 53 7.08 2.74 -5.91
N ALA A 54 6.16 1.80 -6.19
CA ALA A 54 6.13 1.06 -7.43
C ALA A 54 5.85 1.98 -8.64
N ALA A 55 4.83 2.84 -8.52
CA ALA A 55 4.45 3.80 -9.57
C ALA A 55 5.54 4.84 -9.87
N MET A 56 6.47 5.08 -8.95
CA MET A 56 7.61 5.98 -9.14
C MET A 56 8.80 5.34 -9.86
N GLN A 57 8.88 4.01 -9.95
CA GLN A 57 10.03 3.33 -10.60
C GLN A 57 10.19 3.69 -12.08
N PRO A 58 9.12 3.75 -12.91
CA PRO A 58 9.26 4.19 -14.28
C PRO A 58 9.83 5.60 -14.43
N LEU A 59 9.39 6.52 -13.57
CA LEU A 59 9.89 7.89 -13.60
C LEU A 59 11.38 7.93 -13.24
N ARG A 60 11.82 7.16 -12.25
CA ARG A 60 13.25 7.04 -11.90
C ARG A 60 14.08 6.50 -13.05
N ARG A 61 13.59 5.48 -13.78
CA ARG A 61 14.25 4.97 -14.99
C ARG A 61 14.37 6.05 -16.06
N LEU A 62 13.29 6.78 -16.32
CA LEU A 62 13.29 7.89 -17.29
C LEU A 62 14.31 8.97 -16.91
N MET A 63 14.30 9.40 -15.65
CA MET A 63 15.25 10.40 -15.15
C MET A 63 16.70 9.94 -15.31
N ALA A 64 17.01 8.68 -15.00
CA ALA A 64 18.36 8.14 -15.19
C ALA A 64 18.81 8.15 -16.67
N VAL A 65 17.90 7.89 -17.61
CA VAL A 65 18.19 8.00 -19.05
C VAL A 65 18.45 9.45 -19.44
N LEU A 66 17.63 10.39 -18.96
CA LEU A 66 17.80 11.81 -19.25
C LEU A 66 19.12 12.36 -18.70
N GLU A 67 19.49 12.01 -17.46
CA GLU A 67 20.75 12.42 -16.83
C GLU A 67 21.98 11.84 -17.54
N SER A 68 21.85 10.67 -18.16
CA SER A 68 22.94 10.05 -18.94
C SER A 68 23.21 10.71 -20.28
N ARG A 69 22.28 11.55 -20.78
CA ARG A 69 22.38 12.25 -22.06
C ARG A 69 22.80 13.70 -21.81
N GLN A 70 23.83 14.17 -22.52
CA GLN A 70 24.28 15.58 -22.40
C GLN A 70 23.26 16.56 -22.98
N GLU A 71 22.62 16.20 -24.09
CA GLU A 71 21.53 16.94 -24.72
C GLU A 71 20.49 15.95 -25.23
N VAL A 72 19.21 16.23 -24.95
CA VAL A 72 18.07 15.48 -25.50
C VAL A 72 17.23 16.48 -26.28
N PRO A 73 17.19 16.39 -27.63
CA PRO A 73 16.26 17.18 -28.43
C PRO A 73 14.83 16.97 -27.92
N GLU A 74 14.03 18.03 -27.89
CA GLU A 74 12.66 18.00 -27.36
C GLU A 74 11.77 16.98 -28.09
N ASP A 75 12.03 16.77 -29.39
CA ASP A 75 11.37 15.79 -30.25
C ASP A 75 11.78 14.32 -29.96
N GLU A 76 12.81 14.08 -29.16
CA GLU A 76 13.36 12.74 -28.82
C GLU A 76 13.21 12.39 -27.33
N LEU A 77 12.34 13.09 -26.61
CA LEU A 77 12.08 12.79 -25.21
C LEU A 77 11.56 11.34 -25.06
N PRO A 78 12.25 10.50 -24.27
CA PRO A 78 11.82 9.13 -24.07
C PRO A 78 10.48 9.09 -23.32
N GLU A 79 9.62 8.17 -23.73
CA GLU A 79 8.35 7.92 -23.03
C GLU A 79 8.58 7.24 -21.67
N VAL A 80 7.64 7.45 -20.74
CA VAL A 80 7.63 6.76 -19.45
C VAL A 80 7.25 5.29 -19.68
N SER A 81 8.14 4.37 -19.31
CA SER A 81 7.83 2.93 -19.35
C SER A 81 6.61 2.59 -18.47
N PRO A 82 5.83 1.54 -18.75
CA PRO A 82 4.81 1.08 -17.80
C PRO A 82 5.45 0.59 -16.48
N VAL A 83 4.64 0.55 -15.41
CA VAL A 83 4.99 -0.13 -14.16
C VAL A 83 5.03 -1.64 -14.42
N THR A 84 6.03 -2.32 -13.86
CA THR A 84 6.20 -3.78 -13.97
C THR A 84 6.05 -4.49 -12.63
N THR A 85 5.97 -5.82 -12.65
CA THR A 85 5.95 -6.66 -11.45
C THR A 85 7.18 -6.46 -10.57
N GLU A 86 8.35 -6.28 -11.18
CA GLU A 86 9.63 -6.08 -10.48
C GLU A 86 9.64 -4.76 -9.70
N ASP A 87 8.91 -3.75 -10.19
CA ASP A 87 8.75 -2.46 -9.50
C ASP A 87 7.98 -2.62 -8.19
N ILE A 88 6.95 -3.48 -8.18
CA ILE A 88 6.16 -3.81 -6.99
C ILE A 88 7.03 -4.59 -6.00
N GLU A 89 7.79 -5.57 -6.47
CA GLU A 89 8.70 -6.34 -5.60
C GLU A 89 9.80 -5.46 -4.99
N LEU A 90 10.35 -4.53 -5.78
CA LEU A 90 11.32 -3.55 -5.30
C LEU A 90 10.70 -2.61 -4.25
N ALA A 91 9.47 -2.14 -4.49
CA ALA A 91 8.74 -1.30 -3.54
C ALA A 91 8.46 -2.04 -2.22
N LEU A 92 8.08 -3.32 -2.27
CA LEU A 92 7.89 -4.15 -1.08
C LEU A 92 9.20 -4.33 -0.28
N ARG A 93 10.32 -4.58 -0.97
CA ARG A 93 11.64 -4.70 -0.30
C ARG A 93 12.06 -3.40 0.40
N ASN A 94 11.73 -2.25 -0.19
CA ASN A 94 12.16 -0.95 0.29
C ASN A 94 11.19 -0.33 1.30
N THR A 95 9.94 -0.79 1.35
CA THR A 95 8.92 -0.28 2.27
C THR A 95 8.81 -1.19 3.48
N ARG A 96 9.27 -0.70 4.64
CA ARG A 96 9.08 -1.38 5.92
C ARG A 96 7.67 -1.10 6.46
N PRO A 97 7.00 -2.07 7.09
CA PRO A 97 5.76 -1.79 7.79
C PRO A 97 6.01 -0.77 8.89
N SER A 98 5.06 0.15 9.08
CA SER A 98 5.10 1.05 10.21
C SER A 98 5.13 0.24 11.52
N PRO A 99 5.91 0.66 12.54
CA PRO A 99 5.87 0.00 13.82
C PRO A 99 4.46 0.15 14.40
N HIS A 100 3.64 -0.89 14.33
CA HIS A 100 2.45 -1.02 15.17
C HIS A 100 2.88 -1.42 16.58
N LEU A 101 3.70 -0.57 17.18
CA LEU A 101 4.13 -0.72 18.55
C LEU A 101 2.92 -0.42 19.45
N HIS A 102 2.54 -1.45 20.21
CA HIS A 102 1.55 -1.49 21.28
C HIS A 102 0.13 -1.98 20.93
N ALA A 103 0.01 -3.08 20.16
CA ALA A 103 -1.23 -3.87 20.12
C ALA A 103 -1.81 -4.07 21.53
N HIS A 104 -1.00 -4.48 22.52
CA HIS A 104 -1.44 -4.63 23.91
C HIS A 104 -1.95 -3.33 24.59
N ARG A 105 -1.45 -2.12 24.24
CA ARG A 105 -2.00 -0.87 24.81
C ARG A 105 -3.29 -0.47 24.12
N TYR A 106 -3.39 -0.71 22.81
CA TYR A 106 -4.62 -0.47 22.06
C TYR A 106 -5.70 -1.49 22.41
N GLU A 107 -5.37 -2.77 22.61
CA GLU A 107 -6.28 -3.79 23.12
C GLU A 107 -6.80 -3.43 24.49
N LYS A 108 -5.93 -2.96 25.39
CA LYS A 108 -6.34 -2.52 26.72
C LYS A 108 -7.23 -1.27 26.64
N LEU A 109 -6.89 -0.30 25.79
CA LEU A 109 -7.74 0.87 25.51
C LEU A 109 -9.07 0.48 24.84
N ASN A 110 -9.09 -0.54 23.98
CA ASN A 110 -10.28 -1.04 23.31
C ASN A 110 -11.13 -1.92 24.25
N GLN A 111 -10.53 -2.57 25.24
CA GLN A 111 -11.25 -3.24 26.33
C GLN A 111 -11.83 -2.23 27.33
N ASP A 112 -11.07 -1.18 27.65
CA ASP A 112 -11.46 -0.15 28.63
C ASP A 112 -12.47 0.86 28.04
N TYR A 113 -12.38 1.17 26.74
CA TYR A 113 -13.14 2.23 26.08
C TYR A 113 -13.63 1.90 24.66
N GLY A 114 -13.39 0.69 24.14
CA GLY A 114 -13.90 0.28 22.84
C GLY A 114 -15.42 0.18 22.89
N SER A 115 -16.07 0.75 21.88
CA SER A 115 -17.53 0.87 21.86
C SER A 115 -18.20 -0.49 22.00
N HIS A 116 -18.95 -0.67 23.10
CA HIS A 116 -19.96 -1.72 23.20
C HIS A 116 -21.04 -1.48 22.13
N VAL A 117 -20.81 -1.97 20.91
CA VAL A 117 -21.87 -2.24 19.96
C VAL A 117 -22.34 -3.69 20.16
N ILE A 118 -23.11 -3.92 21.22
CA ILE A 118 -24.08 -5.02 21.25
C ILE A 118 -25.41 -4.51 21.81
N SER A 119 -26.33 -4.35 20.87
CA SER A 119 -27.79 -4.44 20.97
C SER A 119 -28.34 -4.99 22.29
N ARG A 120 -29.26 -4.23 22.91
CA ARG A 120 -30.40 -4.83 23.61
C ARG A 120 -31.69 -4.35 22.97
N ALA A 121 -32.17 -5.16 22.04
CA ALA A 121 -33.60 -5.26 21.77
C ALA A 121 -34.27 -6.03 22.93
N PHE A 122 -35.47 -5.57 23.30
CA PHE A 122 -36.57 -6.22 24.04
C PHE A 122 -36.58 -6.41 25.57
N CYS A 123 -37.82 -6.24 26.08
CA CYS A 123 -38.42 -6.60 27.39
C CYS A 123 -38.28 -5.54 28.49
N SER A 124 -39.31 -4.95 29.11
CA SER A 124 -40.79 -5.07 29.12
C SER A 124 -41.38 -3.70 29.47
#